data_AF-A0A7W9ZC56-F1
#
_entry.id   AF-A0A7W9ZC56-F1
#
_cell.length_a   1.000
_cell.length_b   1.000
_cell.length_c   1.000
_cell.angle_alpha   90.00
_cell.angle_beta   90.00
_cell.angle_gamma   90.00
#
_symmetry.space_group_name_H-M   'P 1'
#
loop_
_entity.id
_entity.type
_entity.pdbx_description
1 polymer ?
#
loop_
_entity_poly.entity_id
_entity_poly.type
_entity_poly.pdbx_seq_one_letter_code
_entity_poly.pdbx_strand_id
1 'polypeptide(L)'
;MKNKNMVKLFFVSILFLFVMACKAYVEEKNQIDSLISDVSTLNNKIDHEKFNDYKKEINKLKESLKDVSDAELKEKLLKLQSLFKDKLAAKLAALKAAKETIKKITDSDNTIAKTKIWAEAKLVGATIKFSGSNTSGNGKKMSEEAVKQIDQIIDFLGWAN
;
A
#
# COMPACT_ATOMS: atom_id res chain seq x y z
N MET A 1 -39.84 -12.57 49.78
CA MET A 1 -38.85 -11.70 49.08
C MET A 1 -37.52 -12.44 48.86
N LYS A 2 -37.45 -13.46 47.99
CA LYS A 2 -36.20 -14.21 47.74
C LYS A 2 -35.76 -14.30 46.26
N ASN A 3 -36.58 -13.86 45.31
CA ASN A 3 -36.28 -13.94 43.86
C ASN A 3 -35.59 -12.71 43.25
N LYS A 4 -35.37 -11.62 44.00
CA LYS A 4 -34.78 -10.38 43.43
C LYS A 4 -33.26 -10.46 43.18
N ASN A 5 -32.55 -11.41 43.80
CA ASN A 5 -31.09 -11.54 43.69
C ASN A 5 -30.61 -12.40 42.51
N MET A 6 -31.39 -13.40 42.05
CA MET A 6 -30.98 -14.27 40.94
C MET A 6 -30.96 -13.54 39.59
N VAL A 7 -31.95 -12.67 39.33
CA VAL A 7 -32.01 -11.92 38.06
C VAL A 7 -30.84 -10.95 37.92
N LYS A 8 -30.43 -10.29 39.02
CA LYS A 8 -29.24 -9.43 39.03
C LYS A 8 -27.95 -10.24 38.82
N LEU A 9 -27.83 -11.43 39.39
CA LEU A 9 -26.67 -12.31 39.17
C LEU A 9 -26.59 -12.83 37.73
N PHE A 10 -27.73 -13.13 37.10
CA PHE A 10 -27.80 -13.48 35.67
C PHE A 10 -27.40 -12.31 34.77
N PHE A 11 -27.86 -11.09 35.08
CA PHE A 11 -27.44 -9.90 34.32
C PHE A 11 -25.95 -9.61 34.47
N VAL A 12 -25.38 -9.72 35.67
CA VAL A 12 -23.94 -9.50 35.89
C VAL A 12 -23.11 -10.57 35.20
N SER A 13 -23.52 -11.83 35.19
CA SER A 13 -22.80 -12.92 34.50
C SER A 13 -22.88 -12.80 32.98
N ILE A 14 -24.04 -12.44 32.41
CA ILE A 14 -24.17 -12.15 30.97
C ILE A 14 -23.33 -10.92 30.60
N LEU A 15 -23.35 -9.86 31.41
CA LEU A 15 -22.54 -8.67 31.18
C LEU A 15 -21.04 -8.98 31.27
N PHE A 16 -20.62 -9.84 32.20
CA PHE A 16 -19.23 -10.25 32.35
C PHE A 16 -18.76 -11.13 31.18
N LEU A 17 -19.62 -12.05 30.70
CA LEU A 17 -19.40 -12.80 29.45
C LEU A 17 -19.30 -11.86 28.24
N PHE A 18 -20.13 -10.83 28.18
CA PHE A 18 -20.11 -9.82 27.11
C PHE A 18 -18.83 -8.98 27.17
N VAL A 19 -18.38 -8.56 28.35
CA VAL A 19 -17.13 -7.80 28.54
C VAL A 19 -15.89 -8.64 28.21
N MET A 20 -15.88 -9.93 28.54
CA MET A 20 -14.81 -10.86 28.17
C MET A 20 -14.78 -11.12 26.66
N ALA A 21 -15.95 -11.25 26.02
CA ALA A 21 -16.06 -11.35 24.56
C ALA A 21 -15.66 -10.04 23.85
N CYS A 22 -16.00 -8.87 24.41
CA CYS A 22 -15.58 -7.57 23.89
C CYS A 22 -14.08 -7.29 24.05
N LYS A 23 -13.39 -7.98 24.97
CA LYS A 23 -11.92 -7.90 25.12
C LYS A 23 -11.16 -8.84 24.20
N ALA A 24 -11.84 -9.78 23.54
CA ALA A 24 -11.19 -10.68 22.60
C ALA A 24 -10.70 -9.87 21.39
N TYR A 25 -9.42 -10.04 21.07
CA TYR A 25 -8.76 -9.47 19.89
C TYR A 25 -8.67 -7.94 19.81
N VAL A 26 -8.78 -7.22 20.94
CA VAL A 26 -8.68 -5.74 20.94
C VAL A 26 -7.32 -5.27 20.40
N GLU A 27 -6.25 -5.98 20.76
CA GLU A 27 -4.89 -5.64 20.31
C GLU A 27 -4.73 -5.84 18.81
N GLU A 28 -5.22 -6.96 18.28
CA GLU A 28 -5.20 -7.28 16.86
C GLU A 28 -6.07 -6.31 16.04
N LYS A 29 -7.22 -5.90 16.59
CA LYS A 29 -8.07 -4.86 15.98
C LYS A 29 -7.31 -3.52 15.90
N ASN A 30 -6.65 -3.11 16.98
CA ASN A 30 -5.84 -1.89 17.01
C ASN A 30 -4.66 -1.95 16.03
N GLN A 31 -3.98 -3.09 15.93
CA GLN A 31 -2.90 -3.30 14.96
C GLN A 31 -3.40 -3.17 13.53
N ILE A 32 -4.55 -3.77 13.19
CA ILE A 32 -5.16 -3.63 11.86
C ILE A 32 -5.55 -2.18 11.60
N ASP A 33 -6.16 -1.50 12.56
CA ASP A 33 -6.57 -0.09 12.41
C ASP A 33 -5.36 0.84 12.20
N SER A 34 -4.27 0.61 12.94
CA SER A 34 -2.99 1.32 12.71
C SER A 34 -2.49 1.09 11.30
N LEU A 35 -2.50 -0.17 10.82
CA LEU A 35 -2.02 -0.50 9.49
C LEU A 35 -2.92 0.07 8.39
N ILE A 36 -4.24 0.14 8.61
CA ILE A 36 -5.18 0.82 7.70
C ILE A 36 -4.80 2.30 7.58
N SER A 37 -4.51 2.96 8.70
CA SER A 37 -4.09 4.37 8.72
C SER A 37 -2.82 4.57 7.90
N ASP A 38 -1.81 3.72 8.14
CA ASP A 38 -0.53 3.76 7.44
C ASP A 38 -0.67 3.50 5.94
N VAL A 39 -1.39 2.43 5.55
CA VAL A 39 -1.66 2.08 4.15
C VAL A 39 -2.46 3.19 3.45
N SER A 40 -3.32 3.92 4.17
CA SER A 40 -4.08 5.05 3.60
C SER A 40 -3.16 6.17 3.11
N THR A 41 -1.97 6.33 3.70
CA THR A 41 -0.97 7.34 3.31
C THR A 41 -0.18 6.96 2.04
N LEU A 42 -0.25 5.69 1.60
CA LEU A 42 0.42 5.24 0.39
C LEU A 42 -0.06 6.03 -0.82
N ASN A 43 0.90 6.44 -1.64
CA ASN A 43 0.69 7.20 -2.87
C ASN A 43 1.79 6.86 -3.90
N ASN A 44 1.65 7.42 -5.09
CA ASN A 44 2.48 7.03 -6.24
C ASN A 44 3.95 7.46 -6.11
N LYS A 45 4.29 8.40 -5.23
CA LYS A 45 5.66 8.88 -5.02
C LYS A 45 6.40 8.06 -3.96
N ILE A 46 5.66 7.35 -3.10
CA ILE A 46 6.23 6.52 -2.03
C ILE A 46 7.09 5.42 -2.65
N ASP A 47 8.17 5.09 -1.95
CA ASP A 47 9.08 4.02 -2.27
C ASP A 47 8.35 2.68 -2.43
N HIS A 48 8.69 1.95 -3.48
CA HIS A 48 8.22 0.60 -3.74
C HIS A 48 8.58 -0.40 -2.63
N GLU A 49 9.69 -0.21 -1.91
CA GLU A 49 10.04 -1.04 -0.75
C GLU A 49 8.95 -1.00 0.32
N LYS A 50 8.44 0.21 0.60
CA LYS A 50 7.37 0.42 1.59
C LYS A 50 6.07 -0.30 1.21
N PHE A 51 5.73 -0.39 -0.07
CA PHE A 51 4.60 -1.19 -0.53
C PHE A 51 4.82 -2.69 -0.26
N ASN A 52 6.03 -3.19 -0.48
CA ASN A 52 6.36 -4.60 -0.22
C ASN A 52 6.38 -4.94 1.27
N ASP A 53 6.85 -4.03 2.12
CA ASP A 53 6.84 -4.24 3.57
C ASP A 53 5.41 -4.35 4.11
N TYR A 54 4.51 -3.45 3.71
CA TYR A 54 3.09 -3.58 4.06
C TYR A 54 2.46 -4.86 3.49
N LYS A 55 2.82 -5.28 2.27
CA LYS A 55 2.36 -6.57 1.72
C LYS A 55 2.75 -7.74 2.62
N LYS A 56 4.00 -7.78 3.11
CA LYS A 56 4.48 -8.82 4.02
C LYS A 56 3.75 -8.79 5.36
N GLU A 57 3.56 -7.61 5.94
CA GLU A 57 2.85 -7.44 7.21
C GLU A 57 1.38 -7.88 7.10
N ILE A 58 0.68 -7.46 6.05
CA ILE A 58 -0.71 -7.87 5.78
C ILE A 58 -0.79 -9.40 5.61
N ASN A 59 0.15 -10.02 4.90
CA ASN A 59 0.19 -11.47 4.73
C ASN A 59 0.45 -12.20 6.04
N LYS A 60 1.35 -11.67 6.88
CA LYS A 60 1.62 -12.22 8.21
C LYS A 60 0.38 -12.15 9.11
N LEU A 61 -0.31 -11.01 9.12
CA LEU A 61 -1.58 -10.84 9.85
C LEU A 61 -2.66 -11.77 9.33
N LYS A 62 -2.77 -11.93 8.01
CA LYS A 62 -3.72 -12.86 7.39
C LYS A 62 -3.48 -14.29 7.86
N GLU A 63 -2.22 -14.73 7.88
CA GLU A 63 -1.88 -16.08 8.29
C GLU A 63 -2.08 -16.28 9.80
N SER A 64 -1.70 -15.31 10.63
CA SER A 64 -1.88 -15.42 12.10
C SER A 64 -3.35 -15.41 12.52
N LEU A 65 -4.23 -14.82 11.70
CA LEU A 65 -5.66 -14.66 12.01
C LEU A 65 -6.56 -15.63 11.22
N LYS A 66 -6.00 -16.59 10.48
CA LYS A 66 -6.77 -17.47 9.58
C LYS A 66 -7.83 -18.31 10.29
N ASP A 67 -7.54 -18.74 11.52
CA ASP A 67 -8.39 -19.62 12.33
C ASP A 67 -9.31 -18.84 13.29
N VAL A 68 -9.19 -17.50 13.33
CA VAL A 68 -10.03 -16.66 14.18
C VAL A 68 -11.41 -16.52 13.56
N SER A 69 -12.47 -16.68 14.36
CA SER A 69 -13.88 -16.58 13.91
C SER A 69 -14.53 -15.24 14.24
N ASP A 70 -13.81 -14.28 14.83
CA ASP A 70 -14.33 -12.94 15.15
C ASP A 70 -14.70 -12.18 13.87
N ALA A 71 -15.98 -11.81 13.75
CA ALA A 71 -16.52 -11.20 12.54
C ALA A 71 -15.95 -9.79 12.28
N GLU A 72 -15.80 -9.00 13.34
CA GLU A 72 -15.28 -7.63 13.25
C GLU A 72 -13.81 -7.63 12.81
N LEU A 73 -12.99 -8.51 13.39
CA LEU A 73 -11.58 -8.66 13.01
C LEU A 73 -11.42 -9.07 11.54
N LYS A 74 -12.26 -10.02 11.08
CA LYS A 74 -12.28 -10.42 9.65
C LYS A 74 -12.65 -9.27 8.74
N GLU A 75 -13.67 -8.49 9.10
CA GLU A 75 -14.11 -7.33 8.31
C GLU A 75 -12.98 -6.29 8.21
N LYS A 76 -12.33 -5.95 9.33
CA LYS A 76 -11.19 -5.03 9.35
C LYS A 76 -10.03 -5.53 8.49
N LEU A 77 -9.68 -6.81 8.59
CA LEU A 77 -8.62 -7.42 7.77
C LEU A 77 -8.96 -7.37 6.28
N LEU A 78 -10.21 -7.65 5.90
CA LEU A 78 -10.67 -7.55 4.52
C LEU A 78 -10.59 -6.11 3.99
N LYS A 79 -11.00 -5.14 4.81
CA LYS A 79 -10.90 -3.71 4.48
C LYS A 79 -9.46 -3.29 4.24
N LEU A 80 -8.54 -3.70 5.11
CA LEU A 80 -7.10 -3.48 4.96
C LEU A 80 -6.55 -4.08 3.66
N GLN A 81 -6.90 -5.33 3.36
CA GLN A 81 -6.47 -6.00 2.12
C GLN A 81 -7.01 -5.30 0.88
N SER A 82 -8.28 -4.89 0.89
CA SER A 82 -8.89 -4.15 -0.22
C SER A 82 -8.20 -2.80 -0.44
N LEU A 83 -8.04 -2.02 0.65
CA LEU A 83 -7.37 -0.74 0.59
C LEU A 83 -5.95 -0.86 0.04
N PHE A 84 -5.17 -1.84 0.51
CA PHE A 84 -3.82 -2.07 0.01
C PHE A 84 -3.82 -2.44 -1.48
N LYS A 85 -4.73 -3.31 -1.93
CA LYS A 85 -4.86 -3.67 -3.36
C LYS A 85 -5.18 -2.45 -4.22
N ASP A 86 -6.08 -1.58 -3.77
CA ASP A 86 -6.45 -0.36 -4.50
C ASP A 86 -5.25 0.60 -4.60
N LYS A 87 -4.51 0.79 -3.50
CA LYS A 87 -3.28 1.60 -3.48
C LYS A 87 -2.19 1.03 -4.40
N LEU A 88 -2.00 -0.29 -4.37
CA LEU A 88 -1.03 -0.97 -5.23
C LEU A 88 -1.40 -0.85 -6.71
N ALA A 89 -2.68 -1.05 -7.04
CA ALA A 89 -3.19 -0.90 -8.40
C ALA A 89 -2.99 0.54 -8.91
N ALA A 90 -3.27 1.56 -8.08
CA ALA A 90 -3.02 2.96 -8.41
C ALA A 90 -1.53 3.25 -8.67
N LYS A 91 -0.63 2.72 -7.83
CA LYS A 91 0.83 2.84 -8.02
C LYS A 91 1.27 2.20 -9.34
N LEU A 92 0.82 0.97 -9.63
CA LEU A 92 1.15 0.26 -10.87
C LEU A 92 0.60 0.97 -12.11
N ALA A 93 -0.62 1.51 -12.05
CA ALA A 93 -1.19 2.30 -13.13
C ALA A 93 -0.39 3.58 -13.38
N ALA A 94 0.04 4.27 -12.32
CA ALA A 94 0.86 5.48 -12.43
C ALA A 94 2.24 5.18 -13.04
N LEU A 95 2.90 4.10 -12.61
CA LEU A 95 4.17 3.64 -13.19
C LEU A 95 4.03 3.35 -14.70
N LYS A 96 3.00 2.61 -15.10
CA LYS A 96 2.72 2.32 -16.52
C LYS A 96 2.43 3.59 -17.31
N ALA A 97 1.68 4.53 -16.75
CA ALA A 97 1.39 5.81 -17.40
C ALA A 97 2.66 6.65 -17.59
N ALA A 98 3.50 6.77 -16.56
CA ALA A 98 4.77 7.50 -16.65
C ALA A 98 5.71 6.86 -17.70
N LYS A 99 5.83 5.53 -17.71
CA LYS A 99 6.59 4.79 -18.73
C LYS A 99 6.14 5.13 -20.15
N GLU A 100 4.84 5.07 -20.41
CA GLU A 100 4.30 5.37 -21.74
C GLU A 100 4.47 6.85 -22.12
N THR A 101 4.33 7.78 -21.16
CA THR A 101 4.60 9.20 -21.40
C THR A 101 6.05 9.44 -21.78
N ILE A 102 7.00 8.81 -21.07
CA ILE A 102 8.44 8.93 -21.34
C ILE A 102 8.78 8.34 -22.72
N LYS A 103 8.26 7.17 -23.06
CA LYS A 103 8.48 6.52 -24.37
C LYS A 103 7.98 7.34 -25.56
N LYS A 104 6.94 8.16 -25.38
CA LYS A 104 6.38 9.02 -26.43
C LYS A 104 7.21 10.27 -26.70
N ILE A 105 8.23 10.56 -25.89
CA ILE A 105 9.13 11.70 -26.09
C ILE A 105 10.19 11.31 -27.13
N THR A 106 9.96 11.70 -28.38
CA THR A 106 10.84 11.38 -29.52
C THR A 106 12.01 12.34 -29.66
N ASP A 107 11.77 13.65 -29.58
CA ASP A 107 12.82 14.68 -29.48
C ASP A 107 13.21 14.90 -28.01
N SER A 108 14.15 14.08 -27.53
CA SER A 108 14.48 13.98 -26.11
C SER A 108 15.65 14.86 -25.67
N ASP A 109 16.44 15.42 -26.60
CA ASP A 109 17.69 16.11 -26.26
C ASP A 109 17.51 17.58 -25.86
N ASN A 110 16.36 18.19 -26.16
CA ASN A 110 16.05 19.54 -25.72
C ASN A 110 15.75 19.59 -24.20
N THR A 111 15.98 20.76 -23.58
CA THR A 111 15.85 20.95 -22.12
C THR A 111 14.44 20.65 -21.60
N ILE A 112 13.41 20.97 -22.38
CA ILE A 112 12.01 20.76 -21.99
C ILE A 112 11.72 19.26 -21.90
N ALA A 113 12.16 18.49 -22.88
CA ALA A 113 11.99 17.05 -22.92
C ALA A 113 12.75 16.34 -21.79
N LYS A 114 14.02 16.71 -21.55
CA LYS A 114 14.82 16.19 -20.42
C LYS A 114 14.16 16.47 -19.08
N THR A 115 13.63 17.68 -18.90
CA THR A 115 12.91 18.08 -17.68
C THR A 115 11.64 17.25 -17.50
N LYS A 116 10.90 17.03 -18.59
CA LYS A 116 9.69 16.19 -18.57
C LYS A 116 10.02 14.73 -18.22
N ILE A 117 11.02 14.12 -18.85
CA ILE A 117 11.45 12.74 -18.53
C ILE A 117 11.78 12.61 -17.04
N TRP A 118 12.59 13.55 -16.51
CA TRP A 118 12.97 13.54 -15.10
C TRP A 118 11.78 13.75 -14.15
N ALA A 119 10.88 14.67 -14.48
CA ALA A 119 9.69 14.94 -13.67
C ALA A 119 8.75 13.74 -13.63
N GLU A 120 8.46 13.12 -14.79
CA GLU A 120 7.59 11.95 -14.90
C GLU A 120 8.15 10.76 -14.10
N ALA A 121 9.46 10.49 -14.21
CA ALA A 121 10.13 9.45 -13.42
C ALA A 121 9.99 9.73 -11.91
N LYS A 122 10.27 10.97 -11.49
CA LYS A 122 10.20 11.37 -10.08
C LYS A 122 8.79 11.27 -9.50
N LEU A 123 7.75 11.54 -10.29
CA LEU A 123 6.35 11.44 -9.83
C LEU A 123 5.94 10.02 -9.42
N VAL A 124 6.64 9.01 -9.93
CA VAL A 124 6.39 7.60 -9.63
C VAL A 124 7.47 6.98 -8.73
N GLY A 125 8.35 7.81 -8.17
CA GLY A 125 9.43 7.36 -7.27
C GLY A 125 10.64 6.74 -7.97
N ALA A 126 10.74 6.84 -9.31
CA ALA A 126 11.94 6.45 -10.04
C ALA A 126 12.96 7.60 -10.02
N THR A 127 14.19 7.33 -9.59
CA THR A 127 15.22 8.36 -9.40
C THR A 127 16.29 8.24 -10.46
N ILE A 128 16.21 9.09 -11.48
CA ILE A 128 17.22 9.19 -12.53
C ILE A 128 18.08 10.44 -12.35
N LYS A 129 19.34 10.37 -12.81
CA LYS A 129 20.22 11.54 -12.87
C LYS A 129 19.77 12.48 -13.99
N PHE A 130 19.56 13.76 -13.65
CA PHE A 130 19.28 14.79 -14.65
C PHE A 130 20.56 15.15 -15.43
N SER A 131 20.49 15.11 -16.76
CA SER A 131 21.61 15.47 -17.63
C SER A 131 21.36 16.81 -18.31
N GLY A 132 21.81 17.90 -17.67
CA GLY A 132 21.57 19.27 -18.14
C GLY A 132 22.41 19.74 -19.34
N SER A 133 23.37 18.94 -19.82
CA SER A 133 24.16 19.32 -21.01
C SER A 133 23.39 19.10 -22.30
N ASN A 134 23.67 19.92 -23.31
CA ASN A 134 23.09 19.82 -24.65
C ASN A 134 23.79 18.77 -25.53
N THR A 135 24.63 17.91 -24.93
CA THR A 135 25.27 16.81 -25.65
C THR A 135 24.19 15.89 -26.21
N SER A 136 24.28 15.60 -27.50
CA SER A 136 23.35 14.70 -28.19
C SER A 136 23.38 13.29 -27.56
N GLY A 137 22.22 12.66 -27.46
CA GLY A 137 22.01 11.34 -26.89
C GLY A 137 21.77 11.31 -25.38
N ASN A 138 21.93 12.44 -24.67
CA ASN A 138 21.68 12.48 -23.21
C ASN A 138 20.20 12.33 -22.87
N GLY A 139 19.30 12.91 -23.68
CA GLY A 139 17.86 12.74 -23.53
C GLY A 139 17.43 11.28 -23.69
N LYS A 140 17.98 10.61 -24.71
CA LYS A 140 17.74 9.19 -24.97
C LYS A 140 18.21 8.32 -23.80
N LYS A 141 19.44 8.53 -23.30
CA LYS A 141 19.96 7.82 -22.12
C LYS A 141 19.09 8.03 -20.88
N MET A 142 18.62 9.27 -20.63
CA MET A 142 17.71 9.55 -19.52
C MET A 142 16.38 8.81 -19.67
N SER A 143 15.81 8.78 -20.88
CA SER A 143 14.57 8.06 -21.18
C SER A 143 14.73 6.54 -20.94
N GLU A 144 15.78 5.95 -21.48
CA GLU A 144 16.09 4.51 -21.32
C GLU A 144 16.29 4.13 -19.85
N GLU A 145 17.06 4.92 -19.09
CA GLU A 145 17.27 4.69 -17.66
C GLU A 145 15.97 4.83 -16.86
N ALA A 146 15.15 5.84 -17.16
CA ALA A 146 13.87 6.03 -16.50
C ALA A 146 12.92 4.86 -16.74
N VAL A 147 12.78 4.42 -17.99
CA VAL A 147 11.95 3.28 -18.35
C VAL A 147 12.44 2.01 -17.68
N LYS A 148 13.76 1.79 -17.64
CA LYS A 148 14.36 0.62 -16.98
C LYS A 148 14.08 0.60 -15.48
N GLN A 149 14.26 1.71 -14.77
CA GLN A 149 13.95 1.77 -13.34
C GLN A 149 12.46 1.57 -13.07
N ILE A 150 11.60 2.16 -13.89
CA ILE A 150 10.15 1.97 -13.77
C ILE A 150 9.78 0.50 -13.97
N ASP A 151 10.38 -0.18 -14.96
CA ASP A 151 10.14 -1.61 -15.20
C ASP A 151 10.60 -2.48 -14.03
N GLN A 152 11.77 -2.20 -13.46
CA GLN A 152 12.24 -2.89 -12.25
C GLN A 152 11.26 -2.73 -11.08
N ILE A 153 10.72 -1.52 -10.88
CA ILE A 153 9.72 -1.27 -9.83
C ILE A 153 8.41 -2.03 -10.13
N ILE A 154 7.96 -2.02 -11.39
CA ILE A 154 6.76 -2.76 -11.81
C ILE A 154 6.95 -4.26 -11.56
N ASP A 155 8.09 -4.83 -11.93
CA ASP A 155 8.37 -6.26 -11.75
C ASP A 155 8.44 -6.62 -10.27
N PHE A 156 9.09 -5.78 -9.46
CA PHE A 156 9.18 -5.96 -8.00
C PHE A 156 7.79 -5.97 -7.33
N LEU A 157 6.91 -5.05 -7.73
CA LEU A 157 5.56 -4.93 -7.19
C LEU A 157 4.57 -5.93 -7.80
N GLY A 158 4.78 -6.27 -9.07
CA GLY A 158 3.90 -7.07 -9.92
C GLY A 158 4.00 -8.58 -9.71
N TRP A 159 4.97 -9.05 -8.92
CA TRP A 159 5.01 -10.46 -8.50
C TRP A 159 3.99 -10.73 -7.39
N ALA A 160 2.73 -10.81 -7.80
CA ALA A 160 1.60 -11.33 -7.04
C ALA A 160 0.61 -11.99 -7.99
N ASN A 161 1.02 -13.10 -8.61
CA ASN A 161 0.13 -14.19 -8.97
C ASN A 161 0.51 -15.38 -8.09
#